data_AF-A0A265N7R9-F1
#
_entry.id   AF-A0A265N7R9-F1
#
_cell.length_a   1.000
_cell.length_b   1.000
_cell.length_c   1.000
_cell.angle_alpha   90.00
_cell.angle_beta   90.00
_cell.angle_gamma   90.00
#
_symmetry.space_group_name_H-M   'P 1'
#
loop_
_entity.id
_entity.type
_entity.pdbx_description
1 polymer ?
#
loop_
_entity_poly.entity_id
_entity_poly.type
_entity_poly.pdbx_seq_one_letter_code
_entity_poly.pdbx_strand_id
1 'polypeptide(L)' 'MGEFVRNCRLCKEPMESSPFMMCATCLNESNNVRSFIRKNPQVSLEEISRSTNVPYEKVQAMVKLGLSSKTDFESNVH' A
#
# COMPACT_ATOMS: atom_id res chain seq x y z
N MET A 1 18.65 8.85 22.97
CA MET A 1 17.81 9.12 21.78
C MET A 1 16.92 7.91 21.61
N GLY A 2 15.62 8.02 21.88
CA GLY A 2 14.69 6.91 21.70
C GLY A 2 14.53 6.65 20.20
N GLU A 3 14.66 5.39 19.78
CA GLU A 3 14.35 5.01 18.41
C GLU A 3 12.88 5.36 18.15
N PHE A 4 12.64 6.25 17.18
CA PHE A 4 11.28 6.56 16.75
C PHE A 4 10.76 5.35 15.97
N VAL A 5 10.15 4.41 16.69
CA VAL A 5 9.45 3.28 16.11
C VAL A 5 8.13 3.80 15.53
N ARG A 6 7.99 3.71 14.21
CA ARG A 6 6.72 3.97 13.52
C ARG A 6 6.11 2.64 13.11
N ASN A 7 4.78 2.60 12.99
CA ASN A 7 4.09 1.42 12.47
C ASN A 7 3.82 1.59 10.98
N CYS A 8 4.01 0.52 10.21
CA CYS A 8 3.65 0.47 8.81
C CYS A 8 2.17 0.83 8.65
N ARG A 9 1.86 1.78 7.75
CA ARG A 9 0.47 2.20 7.50
C ARG A 9 -0.42 1.06 7.00
N LEU A 10 0.16 0.04 6.35
CA LEU A 10 -0.54 -1.12 5.80
C LEU A 10 -0.64 -2.29 6.78
N CYS A 11 0.47 -2.94 7.15
CA CYS A 11 0.44 -4.12 8.04
C CYS A 11 0.43 -3.81 9.54
N LYS A 12 0.59 -2.54 9.93
CA LYS A 12 0.67 -2.07 11.33
C LYS A 12 1.86 -2.60 12.13
N GLU A 13 2.77 -3.33 11.50
CA GLU A 13 3.99 -3.80 12.14
C GLU A 13 4.97 -2.63 12.41
N PRO A 14 5.73 -2.68 13.52
CA PRO A 14 6.83 -1.77 13.77
C PRO A 14 7.83 -1.74 12.62
N MET A 15 8.30 -0.56 12.26
CA MET A 15 9.31 -0.36 11.23
C MET A 15 10.33 0.69 11.66
N GLU A 16 11.54 0.54 11.15
CA GLU A 16 12.61 1.52 11.31
C GLU A 16 12.18 2.89 10.78
N SER A 17 12.78 3.93 11.37
CA SER A 17 12.58 5.30 10.90
C SER A 17 13.02 5.44 9.45
N SER A 18 12.06 5.70 8.56
CA SER A 18 12.30 5.92 7.14
C SER A 18 11.36 7.04 6.62
N PRO A 19 11.65 7.66 5.46
CA PRO A 19 10.75 8.65 4.85
C PRO A 19 9.45 8.02 4.34
N PHE A 20 9.35 6.69 4.31
CA PHE A 20 8.18 5.99 3.80
C PHE A 20 7.15 5.71 4.90
N MET A 21 5.88 5.73 4.52
CA MET A 21 4.76 5.37 5.40
C MET A 21 4.52 3.85 5.51
N MET A 22 5.24 3.03 4.75
CA MET A 22 5.11 1.57 4.74
C MET A 22 6.46 0.91 4.94
N CYS A 23 6.48 -0.30 5.52
CA CYS A 23 7.71 -1.09 5.63
C CYS A 23 8.18 -1.56 4.25
N ALA A 24 9.44 -1.98 4.15
CA ALA A 24 10.07 -2.40 2.89
C ALA A 24 9.26 -3.50 2.16
N THR A 25 8.75 -4.48 2.91
CA THR A 25 7.91 -5.56 2.36
C THR A 25 6.63 -5.02 1.72
N CYS A 26 5.87 -4.21 2.46
CA CYS A 26 4.62 -3.63 1.98
C CYS A 26 4.84 -2.66 0.80
N LEU A 27 5.96 -1.93 0.77
CA LEU A 27 6.36 -1.10 -0.37
C LEU A 27 6.61 -1.94 -1.61
N ASN A 28 7.36 -3.04 -1.49
CA ASN A 28 7.70 -3.90 -2.61
C ASN A 28 6.45 -4.58 -3.18
N GLU A 29 5.61 -5.15 -2.33
CA GLU A 29 4.34 -5.76 -2.75
C GLU A 29 3.41 -4.71 -3.39
N SER A 30 3.33 -3.49 -2.83
CA SER A 30 2.52 -2.41 -3.41
C SER A 30 3.01 -2.02 -4.80
N ASN A 31 4.33 -1.98 -5.03
CA ASN A 31 4.91 -1.74 -6.35
C ASN A 31 4.56 -2.87 -7.32
N ASN A 32 4.60 -4.12 -6.88
CA ASN A 32 4.20 -5.28 -7.71
C ASN A 32 2.72 -5.20 -8.11
N VAL A 33 1.84 -4.96 -7.13
CA VAL A 33 0.39 -4.76 -7.35
C VAL A 33 0.13 -3.61 -8.32
N ARG A 34 0.77 -2.46 -8.12
CA ARG A 34 0.63 -1.30 -9.04
C ARG A 34 1.09 -1.63 -10.46
N SER A 35 2.22 -2.32 -10.61
CA SER A 35 2.75 -2.74 -11.90
C SER A 35 1.77 -3.68 -12.62
N PHE A 36 1.19 -4.64 -11.88
CA PHE A 36 0.22 -5.58 -12.41
C PHE A 36 -1.09 -4.89 -12.83
N ILE A 37 -1.65 -4.00 -12.01
CA ILE A 37 -2.86 -3.23 -12.35
C ILE A 37 -2.63 -2.36 -13.59
N ARG A 38 -1.46 -1.72 -13.74
CA ARG A 38 -1.14 -0.92 -14.94
C ARG A 38 -1.13 -1.75 -16.23
N LYS A 39 -0.78 -3.03 -16.15
CA LYS A 39 -0.80 -3.96 -17.29
C LYS A 39 -2.19 -4.56 -17.52
N ASN A 40 -3.02 -4.63 -16.49
CA ASN A 40 -4.34 -5.27 -16.49
C ASN A 40 -5.39 -4.33 -15.88
N PRO A 41 -5.87 -3.31 -16.60
CA PRO A 41 -6.66 -2.21 -16.01
C PRO A 41 -8.05 -2.60 -15.49
N GLN A 42 -8.60 -3.75 -15.91
CA GLN A 42 -9.95 -4.22 -15.51
C GLN A 42 -9.89 -5.52 -14.68
N VAL A 43 -8.80 -5.71 -13.95
CA VAL A 43 -8.56 -6.94 -13.18
C VAL A 43 -9.27 -6.92 -11.81
N SER A 44 -9.74 -8.08 -11.37
CA SER A 44 -10.38 -8.24 -10.05
C SER A 44 -9.34 -8.33 -8.92
N LEU A 45 -9.76 -8.08 -7.67
CA LEU A 45 -8.88 -8.17 -6.50
C LEU A 45 -8.35 -9.59 -6.27
N GLU A 46 -9.17 -10.61 -6.58
CA GLU A 46 -8.81 -12.03 -6.47
C GLU A 46 -7.74 -12.41 -7.50
N GLU A 47 -7.82 -11.86 -8.71
CA GLU A 47 -6.82 -12.09 -9.75
C GLU A 47 -5.51 -11.37 -9.45
N ILE A 48 -5.57 -10.14 -8.91
CA ILE A 48 -4.38 -9.44 -8.40
C ILE A 48 -3.70 -10.27 -7.31
N SER A 49 -4.47 -10.74 -6.33
CA SER A 49 -3.97 -11.54 -5.20
C SER A 49 -3.22 -12.77 -5.69
N ARG A 50 -3.85 -13.56 -6.57
CA ARG A 50 -3.24 -14.76 -7.17
C ARG A 50 -2.01 -14.44 -8.01
N SER A 51 -2.07 -13.42 -8.86
CA SER A 51 -0.98 -13.08 -9.78
C SER A 51 0.22 -12.44 -9.08
N THR A 52 0.02 -11.72 -7.98
CA THR A 52 1.10 -11.03 -7.25
C THR A 52 1.57 -11.78 -6.01
N ASN A 53 0.92 -12.88 -5.65
CA ASN A 53 1.12 -13.63 -4.42
C ASN A 53 1.00 -12.75 -3.16
N VAL A 54 0.11 -11.76 -3.20
CA VAL A 54 -0.20 -10.86 -2.08
C VAL A 54 -1.58 -11.24 -1.55
N PRO A 55 -1.76 -11.44 -0.22
CA PRO A 55 -3.06 -11.81 0.35
C PRO A 55 -4.18 -10.86 -0.06
N TYR A 56 -5.37 -11.40 -0.30
CA TYR A 56 -6.53 -10.65 -0.80
C TYR A 56 -6.86 -9.44 0.07
N GLU A 57 -6.88 -9.62 1.39
CA GLU A 57 -7.16 -8.57 2.38
C GLU A 57 -6.12 -7.46 2.30
N LYS A 58 -4.86 -7.82 2.04
CA LYS A 58 -3.74 -6.91 1.91
C LYS A 58 -3.82 -6.11 0.61
N VAL A 59 -4.18 -6.75 -0.50
CA VAL A 59 -4.47 -6.06 -1.78
C VAL A 59 -5.65 -5.08 -1.60
N GLN A 60 -6.73 -5.51 -0.94
CA GLN A 60 -7.88 -4.65 -0.68
C GLN A 60 -7.49 -3.42 0.15
N ALA A 61 -6.66 -3.60 1.19
CA ALA A 61 -6.14 -2.51 2.00
C ALA A 61 -5.22 -1.55 1.20
N MET A 62 -4.39 -2.07 0.30
CA MET A 62 -3.56 -1.25 -0.60
C MET A 62 -4.42 -0.37 -1.52
N VAL A 63 -5.48 -0.93 -2.11
CA VAL A 63 -6.42 -0.19 -2.96
C VAL A 63 -7.13 0.89 -2.16
N LYS A 64 -7.66 0.56 -0.98
CA LYS A 64 -8.29 1.54 -0.07
C LYS A 64 -7.34 2.69 0.29
N LEU A 65 -6.08 2.39 0.62
CA LEU A 65 -5.07 3.40 0.90
C LEU A 65 -4.79 4.31 -0.31
N GLY A 66 -4.69 3.75 -1.51
CA GLY A 66 -4.47 4.52 -2.74
C GLY A 66 -5.66 5.42 -3.12
N LEU A 67 -6.89 5.02 -2.76
CA LEU A 67 -8.08 5.86 -2.94
C LEU A 67 -8.14 6.99 -1.91
N SER A 68 -7.83 6.70 -0.63
CA SER A 68 -7.83 7.74 0.43
C SER A 68 -6.86 8.89 0.15
N SER A 69 -5.73 8.62 -0.50
CA SER A 69 -4.79 9.67 -0.91
C SER A 69 -5.32 10.62 -1.98
N LYS A 70 -6.37 10.27 -2.76
CA LYS A 70 -7.00 11.20 -3.70
C LYS A 70 -7.88 12.22 -3.00
N THR A 71 -8.69 11.77 -2.03
CA THR A 71 -9.57 12.64 -1.24
C THR A 71 -8.81 13.58 -0.31
N ASP A 72 -7.70 13.13 0.27
CA ASP A 72 -6.86 13.97 1.16
C ASP A 72 -6.10 15.06 0.39
N PHE A 73 -5.79 14.84 -0.90
CA PHE A 73 -5.16 15.84 -1.75
C PHE A 73 -6.16 16.90 -2.22
N GLU A 74 -7.40 16.53 -2.55
CA GLU A 74 -8.45 17.49 -2.94
C GLU A 74 -8.91 18.37 -1.75
N SER A 75 -8.81 17.86 -0.52
CA SER A 75 -9.23 18.58 0.69
C SER A 75 -8.19 19.58 1.24
N ASN A 76 -6.94 19.53 0.78
CA ASN A 76 -5.86 20.44 1.20
C ASN A 76 -5.54 21.53 0.17
N VAL A 77 -6.41 21.73 -0.82
CA VAL A 77 -6.37 22.87 -1.76
C VAL A 77 -7.46 23.86 -1.34
N HIS A 78 -7.33 24.47 -0.16
CA HIS A 78 -8.05 25.68 0.24
C HIS A 78 -7.19 26.50 1.21
#